data_AF-A0A2D4L3R7-F1
#
_entry.id   AF-A0A2D4L3R7-F1
#
_cell.length_a   1.000
_cell.length_b   1.000
_cell.length_c   1.000
_cell.angle_alpha   90.00
_cell.angle_beta   90.00
_cell.angle_gamma   90.00
#
_symmetry.space_group_name_H-M   'P 1'
#
loop_
_entity.id
_entity.type
_entity.pdbx_description
1 polymer ?
#
loop_
_entity_poly.entity_id
_entity_poly.type
_entity_poly.pdbx_seq_one_letter_code
_entity_poly.pdbx_strand_id
1 'polypeptide(L)'
;YTNDCISKDSSVKILKFADDTTEIGLIQDNDESAYRQEVIQLASWCNWNNLELNTLKTVEMVVDFRRNPPILPPLTILDNTVSIVETFKFLDSIMSRDLKWALVY
;
A
#
# COMPACT_ATOMS: atom_id res chain seq x y z
N TYR A 1 6.17 -17.70 9.17
CA TYR A 1 6.33 -18.39 7.87
C TYR A 1 6.30 -17.40 6.69
N THR A 2 6.70 -16.13 6.90
CA THR A 2 6.47 -15.03 5.95
C THR A 2 7.40 -13.82 6.17
N ASN A 3 8.49 -14.00 6.93
CA ASN A 3 9.45 -12.93 7.28
C ASN A 3 10.37 -12.54 6.12
N ASP A 4 10.42 -13.33 5.04
CA ASP A 4 11.31 -13.08 3.91
C ASP A 4 10.71 -12.06 2.92
N CYS A 5 9.44 -11.68 3.11
CA CYS A 5 8.78 -10.64 2.34
C CYS A 5 9.14 -9.28 2.95
N ILE A 6 10.35 -8.84 2.67
CA ILE A 6 10.88 -7.53 3.05
C ILE A 6 11.05 -6.67 1.80
N SER A 7 10.92 -5.36 1.98
CA SER A 7 11.21 -4.44 0.89
C SER A 7 12.70 -4.43 0.59
N LYS A 8 13.06 -4.29 -0.70
CA LYS A 8 14.46 -4.07 -1.11
C LYS A 8 14.85 -2.60 -1.11
N ASP A 9 13.87 -1.69 -1.09
CA ASP A 9 14.10 -0.25 -1.01
C ASP A 9 13.94 0.25 0.43
N SER A 10 14.86 1.10 0.87
CA SER A 10 14.81 1.66 2.23
C SER A 10 13.61 2.59 2.48
N SER A 11 13.08 3.21 1.41
CA SER A 11 11.94 4.12 1.39
C SER A 11 10.59 3.40 1.45
N VAL A 12 10.58 2.08 1.29
CA VAL A 12 9.37 1.25 1.35
C VAL A 12 9.41 0.34 2.58
N LYS A 13 8.27 0.19 3.23
CA LYS A 13 8.06 -0.71 4.37
C LYS A 13 6.89 -1.64 4.10
N ILE A 14 7.11 -2.92 4.36
CA ILE A 14 6.06 -3.94 4.30
C ILE A 14 5.74 -4.34 5.73
N LEU A 15 4.48 -4.17 6.12
CA LEU A 15 3.92 -4.60 7.39
C LEU A 15 2.95 -5.75 7.11
N LYS A 16 3.06 -6.83 7.88
CA LYS A 16 2.22 -8.01 7.73
C LYS A 16 1.60 -8.36 9.06
N PHE A 17 0.29 -8.53 9.09
CA PHE A 17 -0.45 -8.92 10.27
C PHE A 17 -1.57 -9.88 9.89
N ALA A 18 -1.49 -11.12 10.40
CA ALA A 18 -2.36 -12.22 9.98
C ALA A 18 -2.38 -12.36 8.43
N ASP A 19 -3.55 -12.16 7.82
CA ASP A 19 -3.81 -12.18 6.38
C ASP A 19 -3.65 -10.81 5.70
N ASP A 20 -3.60 -9.73 6.47
CA ASP A 20 -3.43 -8.38 5.95
C ASP A 20 -1.95 -8.06 5.69
N THR A 21 -1.69 -7.44 4.54
CA THR A 21 -0.38 -6.87 4.18
C THR A 21 -0.55 -5.40 3.82
N THR A 22 0.30 -4.55 4.39
CA THR A 22 0.32 -3.11 4.12
C THR A 22 1.70 -2.73 3.63
N GLU A 23 1.76 -2.08 2.48
CA GLU A 23 2.98 -1.52 1.90
C GLU A 23 2.95 0.00 1.98
N ILE A 24 3.98 0.58 2.56
CA ILE A 24 4.09 2.02 2.82
C ILE A 24 5.33 2.53 2.11
N GLY A 25 5.14 3.33 1.06
CA GLY A 25 6.22 3.98 0.31
C GLY A 25 6.33 5.47 0.63
N LEU A 26 7.55 5.95 0.89
CA LEU A 26 7.84 7.38 0.97
C LEU A 26 8.12 7.93 -0.43
N ILE A 27 7.21 8.75 -0.95
CA ILE A 27 7.37 9.42 -2.26
C ILE A 27 8.21 10.68 -2.07
N GLN A 28 9.32 10.80 -2.81
CA GLN A 28 10.21 11.96 -2.80
C GLN A 28 10.34 12.52 -4.21
N ASP A 29 10.37 13.86 -4.34
CA ASP A 29 10.52 14.53 -5.64
C ASP A 29 9.51 14.10 -6.72
N ASN A 30 8.30 13.67 -6.28
CA ASN A 30 7.25 13.06 -7.13
C ASN A 30 7.67 11.77 -7.82
N ASP A 31 8.74 11.12 -7.36
CA ASP A 31 9.17 9.81 -7.81
C ASP A 31 8.56 8.72 -6.91
N GLU A 32 7.63 7.97 -7.49
CA GLU A 32 6.96 6.82 -6.87
C GLU A 32 7.48 5.46 -7.37
N SER A 33 8.58 5.47 -8.13
CA SER A 33 9.11 4.27 -8.79
C SER A 33 9.48 3.19 -7.77
N ALA A 34 10.08 3.56 -6.64
CA ALA A 34 10.43 2.62 -5.57
C ALA A 34 9.18 1.92 -5.02
N TYR A 35 8.14 2.67 -4.68
CA TYR A 35 6.86 2.13 -4.22
C TYR A 35 6.23 1.19 -5.26
N ARG A 36 6.09 1.62 -6.51
CA ARG A 36 5.49 0.78 -7.56
C ARG A 36 6.28 -0.49 -7.84
N GLN A 37 7.61 -0.40 -7.82
CA GLN A 37 8.49 -1.54 -8.03
C GLN A 37 8.39 -2.57 -6.90
N GLU A 38 8.16 -2.12 -5.67
CA GLU A 38 7.97 -2.99 -4.51
C GLU A 38 6.57 -3.64 -4.51
N VAL A 39 5.52 -2.92 -4.93
CA VAL A 39 4.18 -3.51 -5.16
C VAL A 39 4.23 -4.67 -6.17
N ILE A 40 4.96 -4.51 -7.28
CA ILE A 40 5.15 -5.57 -8.29
C ILE A 40 5.90 -6.77 -7.69
N GLN A 41 6.91 -6.51 -6.86
CA GLN A 41 7.68 -7.55 -6.18
C GLN A 41 6.83 -8.30 -5.15
N LEU A 42 5.99 -7.60 -4.40
CA LEU A 42 5.04 -8.20 -3.47
C LEU A 42 4.07 -9.12 -4.22
N ALA A 43 3.52 -8.67 -5.34
CA ALA A 43 2.65 -9.51 -6.18
C ALA A 43 3.35 -10.77 -6.71
N SER A 44 4.60 -10.63 -7.14
CA SER A 44 5.43 -11.76 -7.59
C SER A 44 5.72 -12.73 -6.45
N TRP A 45 6.04 -12.20 -5.26
CA TRP A 45 6.31 -12.99 -4.07
C TRP A 45 5.06 -13.76 -3.61
N CYS A 46 3.88 -13.14 -3.63
CA CYS A 46 2.62 -13.82 -3.34
C CYS A 46 2.42 -15.01 -4.27
N ASN A 47 2.57 -14.80 -5.59
CA ASN A 47 2.45 -15.87 -6.58
C ASN A 47 3.46 -17.02 -6.34
N TRP A 48 4.72 -16.71 -6.04
CA TRP A 48 5.74 -17.74 -5.73
C TRP A 48 5.47 -18.52 -4.45
N ASN A 49 4.80 -17.92 -3.48
CA ASN A 49 4.46 -18.56 -2.21
C ASN A 49 3.05 -19.16 -2.19
N ASN A 50 2.41 -19.30 -3.37
CA ASN A 50 1.05 -19.82 -3.51
C ASN A 50 0.01 -19.02 -2.70
N LEU A 51 0.24 -17.72 -2.55
CA LEU A 51 -0.70 -16.78 -1.94
C LEU A 51 -1.46 -16.03 -3.03
N GLU A 52 -2.77 -15.91 -2.83
CA GLU A 52 -3.64 -15.17 -3.73
C GLU A 52 -3.84 -13.73 -3.22
N LEU A 53 -3.50 -12.75 -4.04
CA LEU A 53 -3.79 -11.34 -3.76
C LEU A 53 -5.21 -11.01 -4.20
N ASN A 54 -6.03 -10.55 -3.26
CA ASN A 54 -7.35 -10.05 -3.56
C ASN A 54 -7.30 -8.57 -3.97
N THR A 55 -6.97 -8.32 -5.24
CA THR A 55 -6.82 -6.97 -5.82
C THR A 55 -8.11 -6.14 -5.74
N LEU A 56 -9.28 -6.78 -5.71
CA LEU A 56 -10.58 -6.11 -5.55
C LEU A 56 -10.81 -5.56 -4.15
N LYS A 57 -10.16 -6.14 -3.13
CA LYS A 57 -10.18 -5.65 -1.75
C LYS A 57 -8.98 -4.76 -1.41
N THR A 58 -7.95 -4.75 -2.26
CA THR A 58 -6.81 -3.86 -2.10
C THR A 58 -7.22 -2.42 -2.39
N VAL A 59 -6.80 -1.51 -1.51
CA VAL A 59 -7.01 -0.08 -1.64
C VAL A 59 -5.70 0.66 -1.46
N GLU A 60 -5.60 1.84 -2.06
CA GLU A 60 -4.46 2.73 -1.94
C GLU A 60 -4.87 4.00 -1.17
N MET A 61 -4.03 4.45 -0.25
CA MET A 61 -4.19 5.75 0.40
C MET A 61 -2.94 6.59 0.15
N VAL A 62 -3.12 7.76 -0.47
CA VAL A 62 -2.03 8.71 -0.74
C VAL A 62 -2.14 9.88 0.21
N VAL A 63 -1.19 10.02 1.13
CA VAL A 63 -1.12 11.15 2.06
C VAL A 63 -0.21 12.23 1.50
N ASP A 64 -0.76 13.41 1.22
CA ASP A 64 0.01 14.56 0.71
C ASP A 64 -0.54 15.86 1.31
N PHE A 65 0.31 16.59 2.04
CA PHE A 65 -0.06 17.84 2.72
C PHE A 65 0.20 19.10 1.89
N ARG A 66 0.69 18.96 0.65
CA ARG A 66 0.87 20.10 -0.25
C ARG A 66 -0.48 20.71 -0.61
N ARG A 67 -0.51 22.04 -0.79
CA ARG A 67 -1.73 22.75 -1.24
C ARG A 67 -2.19 22.31 -2.63
N ASN A 68 -1.24 22.02 -3.51
CA ASN A 68 -1.47 21.56 -4.87
C ASN A 68 -0.67 20.26 -5.08
N PRO A 69 -1.19 19.11 -4.65
CA PRO A 69 -0.53 17.84 -4.86
C PRO A 69 -0.55 17.49 -6.36
N PRO A 70 0.48 16.82 -6.87
CA PRO A 70 0.45 16.27 -8.23
C PRO A 70 -0.64 15.21 -8.34
N ILE A 71 -1.17 15.06 -9.55
CA ILE A 71 -2.04 13.93 -9.87
C ILE A 71 -1.12 12.73 -10.10
N LEU A 72 -1.23 11.72 -9.23
CA LEU A 72 -0.54 10.45 -9.42
C LEU A 72 -1.31 9.56 -10.41
N PRO A 73 -0.62 8.84 -11.30
CA PRO A 73 -1.27 7.84 -12.14
C PRO A 73 -1.91 6.74 -11.27
N PRO A 74 -2.97 6.08 -11.73
CA PRO A 74 -3.57 4.97 -10.96
C PRO A 74 -2.57 3.85 -10.68
N LEU A 75 -2.68 3.22 -9.52
CA LEU A 75 -1.96 1.99 -9.20
C LEU A 75 -2.67 0.79 -9.85
N THR A 76 -1.90 -0.10 -10.49
CA THR A 76 -2.42 -1.31 -11.11
C THR A 76 -1.68 -2.52 -10.55
N ILE A 77 -2.43 -3.51 -10.05
CA ILE A 77 -1.91 -4.78 -9.53
C ILE A 77 -2.58 -5.91 -10.30
N LEU A 78 -1.78 -6.76 -10.97
CA LEU A 78 -2.30 -7.89 -11.77
C LEU A 78 -3.44 -7.45 -12.73
N ASP A 79 -3.19 -6.39 -13.50
CA ASP A 79 -4.14 -5.77 -14.44
C ASP A 79 -5.42 -5.17 -13.82
N ASN A 80 -5.53 -5.14 -12.49
CA ASN A 80 -6.64 -4.49 -11.79
C ASN A 80 -6.21 -3.12 -11.25
N THR A 81 -6.98 -2.08 -11.57
CA THR A 81 -6.80 -0.75 -10.99
C THR A 81 -7.23 -0.77 -9.52
N VAL A 82 -6.31 -0.34 -8.64
CA VAL A 82 -6.55 -0.25 -7.20
C VAL A 82 -7.36 1.01 -6.90
N SER A 83 -8.35 0.89 -6.02
CA SER A 83 -9.18 2.03 -5.62
C SER A 83 -8.43 2.92 -4.64
N ILE A 84 -8.42 4.23 -4.90
CA ILE A 84 -7.91 5.22 -3.95
C ILE A 84 -8.99 5.53 -2.91
N VAL A 85 -8.64 5.51 -1.62
CA VAL A 85 -9.56 5.75 -0.51
C VAL A 85 -9.12 6.90 0.39
N GLU A 86 -10.10 7.56 1.02
CA GLU A 86 -9.85 8.61 2.01
C GLU A 86 -9.73 8.08 3.44
N THR A 87 -10.32 6.92 3.71
CA THR A 87 -10.24 6.23 5.00
C THR A 87 -10.13 4.73 4.78
N PHE A 88 -9.43 4.05 5.67
CA PHE A 88 -9.40 2.59 5.70
C PHE A 88 -9.25 2.08 7.14
N LYS A 89 -9.67 0.85 7.35
CA LYS A 89 -9.48 0.16 8.63
C LYS A 89 -8.11 -0.52 8.64
N PHE A 90 -7.28 -0.17 9.61
CA PHE A 90 -5.97 -0.75 9.88
C PHE A 90 -5.90 -1.22 11.32
N LEU A 91 -5.80 -2.54 11.56
CA LEU A 91 -5.67 -3.12 12.91
C LEU A 91 -6.72 -2.57 13.91
N ASP A 92 -8.00 -2.61 13.52
CA ASP A 92 -9.13 -2.09 14.32
C ASP A 92 -9.17 -0.58 14.57
N SER A 93 -8.26 0.18 13.94
CA SER A 93 -8.29 1.64 13.91
C SER A 93 -8.71 2.14 12.53
N ILE A 94 -9.56 3.16 12.46
CA ILE A 94 -9.81 3.86 11.19
C ILE A 94 -8.71 4.89 11.03
N MET A 95 -7.95 4.80 9.95
CA MET A 95 -6.98 5.81 9.54
C MET A 95 -7.55 6.61 8.38
N SER A 96 -7.45 7.93 8.44
CA SER A 96 -7.83 8.84 7.36
C SER A 96 -6.62 9.42 6.65
N ARG A 97 -6.86 9.92 5.43
CA ARG A 97 -5.85 10.55 4.57
C ARG A 97 -5.20 11.79 5.20
N ASP A 98 -5.89 12.47 6.11
CA ASP A 98 -5.32 13.57 6.90
C ASP A 98 -4.61 13.10 8.18
N LEU A 99 -4.29 11.80 8.27
CA LEU A 99 -3.62 11.12 9.39
C LEU A 99 -4.34 11.29 10.73
N LYS A 100 -5.66 11.44 10.73
CA LYS A 100 -6.48 11.31 11.93
C LYS A 100 -6.85 9.86 12.15
N TRP A 101 -7.05 9.50 13.41
CA TRP A 101 -7.45 8.16 13.80
C TRP A 101 -8.72 8.20 14.64
N ALA A 102 -9.60 7.23 14.39
CA ALA A 102 -10.78 6.98 15.20
C ALA A 102 -10.85 5.49 15.56
N LEU A 103 -11.35 5.19 16.76
CA LEU A 103 -11.68 3.83 17.15
C LEU A 103 -12.96 3.39 16.44
N VAL A 104 -13.00 2.15 15.98
CA VAL A 104 -14.25 1.51 15.57
C VAL A 104 -14.97 1.09 16.86
N TYR A 105 -16.07 1.77 17.19
CA TYR A 105 -16.95 1.40 18.30
C TYR A 105 -17.96 0.33 17.88
#